data_AF-A0A1G8I653-F1
#
_entry.id   AF-A0A1G8I653-F1
#
_cell.length_a   1.000
_cell.length_b   1.000
_cell.length_c   1.000
_cell.angle_alpha   90.00
_cell.angle_beta   90.00
_cell.angle_gamma   90.00
#
_symmetry.space_group_name_H-M   'P 1'
#
loop_
_entity.id
_entity.type
_entity.pdbx_description
1 polymer ?
#
loop_
_entity_poly.entity_id
_entity_poly.type
_entity_poly.pdbx_seq_one_letter_code
_entity_poly.pdbx_strand_id
1 'polypeptide(L)' 'MREKRNDLRPVIITRGTEEKGYFHGFFQYSDGEYSEALAIIETEDGALLEIPTNRFKFDDVEADE' A
#
# COMPACT_ATOMS: atom_id res chain seq x y z
N MET A 1 0.06 -23.16 1.88
CA MET A 1 -0.70 -21.92 2.15
C MET A 1 -0.32 -20.84 1.12
N ARG A 2 -0.69 -21.03 -0.15
CA ARG A 2 -0.30 -20.13 -1.26
C ARG A 2 -1.50 -19.40 -1.89
N GLU A 3 -2.73 -19.74 -1.48
CA GLU A 3 -3.96 -19.35 -2.18
C GLU A 3 -4.50 -17.95 -1.82
N LYS A 4 -4.16 -17.35 -0.66
CA LYS A 4 -4.67 -16.02 -0.30
C LYS A 4 -3.88 -14.83 -0.87
N ARG A 5 -2.62 -15.01 -1.30
CA ARG A 5 -1.76 -13.90 -1.77
C ARG A 5 -2.01 -13.51 -3.23
N ASN A 6 -2.64 -14.37 -4.02
CA ASN A 6 -2.77 -14.18 -5.47
C ASN A 6 -3.74 -13.06 -5.88
N ASP A 7 -4.66 -12.66 -5.00
CA ASP A 7 -5.69 -11.66 -5.35
C ASP A 7 -5.30 -10.23 -4.93
N LEU A 8 -4.22 -10.07 -4.17
CA LEU A 8 -3.78 -8.75 -3.72
C LEU A 8 -2.88 -8.09 -4.76
N ARG A 9 -3.12 -6.81 -4.99
CA ARG A 9 -2.43 -6.06 -6.04
C ARG A 9 -1.02 -5.66 -5.58
N PRO A 10 0.05 -5.93 -6.35
CA PRO A 10 1.41 -5.61 -5.94
C PRO A 10 1.64 -4.10 -5.91
N VAL A 11 2.42 -3.64 -4.93
CA VAL A 11 2.79 -2.24 -4.75
C VAL A 11 4.28 -2.08 -4.45
N ILE A 12 4.81 -0.92 -4.80
CA ILE A 12 6.11 -0.43 -4.34
C ILE A 12 5.86 0.67 -3.32
N ILE A 13 6.41 0.51 -2.13
CA ILE A 13 6.35 1.44 -1.00
C ILE A 13 7.66 2.23 -0.96
N THR A 14 7.59 3.54 -0.64
CA THR A 14 8.76 4.43 -0.58
C THR A 14 8.98 4.98 0.84
N ARG A 15 9.86 4.33 1.61
CA ARG A 15 10.21 4.71 3.00
C ARG A 15 11.73 4.78 3.21
N GLY A 16 12.37 5.74 2.55
CA GLY A 16 13.84 5.87 2.52
C GLY A 16 14.49 4.88 1.55
N THR A 17 13.97 3.66 1.47
CA THR A 17 14.23 2.67 0.42
C THR A 17 12.92 2.27 -0.25
N GLU A 18 13.00 1.76 -1.48
CA GLU A 18 11.85 1.11 -2.12
C GLU A 18 11.72 -0.32 -1.58
N GLU A 19 10.53 -0.68 -1.11
CA GLU A 19 10.18 -2.01 -0.62
C GLU A 19 8.92 -2.51 -1.33
N LYS A 20 8.82 -3.83 -1.56
CA LYS A 20 7.64 -4.44 -2.20
C LYS A 20 6.59 -4.81 -1.16
N GLY A 21 5.33 -4.75 -1.59
CA GLY A 21 4.21 -5.19 -0.78
C GLY A 21 2.98 -5.52 -1.61
N TYR A 22 1.89 -5.77 -0.90
CA TYR A 22 0.60 -6.17 -1.44
C TYR A 22 -0.49 -5.29 -0.85
N PHE A 23 -1.26 -4.64 -1.72
CA PHE A 23 -2.32 -3.71 -1.33
C PHE A 23 -3.58 -4.45 -0.88
N HIS A 24 -4.09 -4.07 0.30
CA HIS A 24 -5.36 -4.59 0.85
C HIS A 24 -6.53 -3.64 0.64
N GLY A 25 -6.32 -2.34 0.85
CA GLY A 25 -7.39 -1.35 0.80
C GLY A 25 -6.95 0.02 1.30
N PHE A 26 -7.89 0.97 1.31
CA PHE A 26 -7.69 2.30 1.87
C PHE A 26 -8.71 2.58 2.97
N PHE A 27 -8.32 3.43 3.91
CA PHE A 27 -9.23 4.03 4.88
C PHE A 27 -8.93 5.51 5.01
N GLN A 28 -9.95 6.26 5.41
CA GLN A 28 -9.84 7.69 5.65
C GLN A 28 -9.81 7.92 7.15
N TYR A 29 -8.71 8.46 7.66
CA TYR A 29 -8.63 8.90 9.04
C TYR A 29 -9.02 10.38 9.08
N SER A 30 -9.94 10.73 9.98
CA SER A 30 -10.28 12.14 10.25
C SER A 30 -10.39 12.38 11.74
N ASP A 31 -9.72 13.42 12.22
CA ASP A 31 -9.72 13.85 13.63
C ASP A 31 -10.32 15.25 13.83
N GLY A 32 -11.17 15.69 12.89
CA GLY A 32 -11.89 16.97 12.96
C GLY A 32 -11.10 18.18 12.45
N GLU A 33 -9.77 18.13 12.44
CA GLU A 33 -8.91 19.16 11.82
C GLU A 33 -8.15 18.64 10.60
N TYR A 34 -7.87 17.33 10.56
CA TYR A 34 -7.15 16.70 9.45
C TYR A 34 -7.96 15.56 8.86
N SER A 35 -7.77 15.34 7.56
CA SER A 35 -8.30 14.20 6.82
C SER A 35 -7.21 13.69 5.88
N GLU A 36 -6.69 12.50 6.16
CA GLU A 36 -5.70 11.83 5.30
C GLU A 36 -6.22 10.45 4.89
N ALA A 37 -6.00 10.09 3.62
CA ALA A 37 -6.24 8.75 3.12
C ALA A 37 -4.98 7.90 3.32
N LEU A 38 -5.13 6.81 4.05
CA LEU A 38 -4.09 5.82 4.33
C LEU A 38 -4.40 4.52 3.59
N ALA A 39 -3.36 3.84 3.11
CA ALA A 39 -3.45 2.51 2.53
C ALA A 39 -2.95 1.45 3.52
N ILE A 40 -3.60 0.29 3.51
CA ILE A 40 -3.18 -0.90 4.23
C ILE A 40 -2.40 -1.77 3.25
N ILE A 41 -1.13 -2.01 3.57
CA ILE A 41 -0.20 -2.78 2.72
C ILE A 41 0.44 -3.89 3.54
N GLU A 42 0.48 -5.09 2.98
CA GLU A 42 1.24 -6.21 3.53
C GLU A 42 2.63 -6.27 2.88
N THR A 43 3.69 -6.20 3.66
CA THR A 43 5.07 -6.35 3.19
C THR A 43 5.38 -7.81 2.83
N GLU A 44 6.49 -8.06 2.12
CA GLU A 44 6.87 -9.42 1.71
C GLU A 44 7.10 -10.40 2.87
N ASP A 45 7.45 -9.88 4.05
CA ASP A 45 7.60 -10.64 5.30
C ASP A 45 6.26 -10.90 6.03
N GLY A 46 5.15 -10.34 5.53
CA GLY A 46 3.80 -10.52 6.06
C GLY A 46 3.39 -9.51 7.13
N ALA A 47 4.17 -8.45 7.39
CA ALA A 47 3.76 -7.37 8.28
C ALA A 47 2.71 -6.47 7.60
N LEU A 48 1.71 -6.02 8.36
CA LEU A 48 0.73 -5.04 7.89
C LEU A 48 1.19 -3.63 8.26
N LEU A 49 1.19 -2.74 7.27
CA LEU A 49 1.57 -1.34 7.39
C LEU A 49 0.41 -0.43 6.97
N GLU A 50 0.27 0.67 7.70
CA GLU A 50 -0.59 1.79 7.34
C GLU A 50 0.30 2.89 6.77
N ILE A 51 0.09 3.24 5.50
CA ILE A 51 1.00 4.13 4.78
C ILE A 51 0.19 5.21 4.05
N PRO A 52 0.60 6.49 4.13
CA PRO A 52 0.01 7.54 3.31
C PRO A 52 -0.03 7.20 1.83
N THR A 53 -1.10 7.61 1.15
CA THR A 53 -1.30 7.27 -0.27
C THR A 53 -0.24 7.82 -1.23
N ASN A 54 0.50 8.86 -0.82
CA ASN A 54 1.64 9.41 -1.57
C ASN A 54 2.96 8.66 -1.34
N ARG A 55 2.96 7.59 -0.54
CA ARG A 55 4.15 6.79 -0.19
C ARG A 55 4.15 5.41 -0.82
N PHE A 56 3.22 5.11 -1.72
CA PHE A 56 3.24 3.87 -2.49
C PHE A 56 2.74 4.10 -3.92
N LYS A 57 3.08 3.18 -4.82
CA LYS A 57 2.55 3.09 -6.18
C LYS A 57 2.20 1.64 -6.48
N PHE A 58 1.19 1.44 -7.33
CA PHE A 58 0.90 0.12 -7.88
C PHE A 58 2.00 -0.28 -8.85
N ASP A 59 2.56 -1.48 -8.67
CA ASP A 59 3.68 -2.00 -9.49
C ASP A 59 3.24 -2.35 -10.92
N ASP A 60 1.93 -2.57 -11.12
CA ASP A 60 1.31 -2.97 -12.39
C ASP A 60 0.71 -1.79 -13.18
N VAL A 61 0.81 -0.56 -12.67
CA VAL A 61 0.38 0.64 -13.38
C VAL A 61 1.61 1.33 -13.97
N GLU A 62 1.86 1.10 -15.26
CA GLU A 62 2.73 2.00 -16.02
C GLU A 62 2.02 3.35 -16.13
N ALA A 63 2.67 4.42 -15.69
CA ALA A 63 2.15 5.75 -15.95
C ALA A 63 2.25 5.97 -17.46
N ASP A 64 1.11 6.15 -18.14
CA ASP A 64 1.09 6.62 -19.52
C ASP A 64 1.89 7.94 -19.56
N GLU A 65 3.01 7.94 -20.30
CA GLU A 65 3.83 9.12 -20.58
C GLU A 65 3.10 10.18 -21.42
#